data_AF-A0AA97KVC8-F1
#
_entry.id   AF-A0AA97KVC8-F1
#
_cell.length_a   1.000
_cell.length_b   1.000
_cell.length_c   1.000
_cell.angle_alpha   90.00
_cell.angle_beta   90.00
_cell.angle_gamma   90.00
#
_symmetry.space_group_name_H-M   'P 1'
#
loop_
_entity.id
_entity.type
_entity.pdbx_description
1 polymer ?
#
loop_
_entity_poly.entity_id
_entity_poly.type
_entity_poly.pdbx_seq_one_letter_code
_entity_poly.pdbx_strand_id
1 'polypeptide(L)'
;MEEYFSTIRKMEQTVMFPSLLQGVTLEEQDEAVKTDSVDKDLYHYFTLLKSIKMVVESGLVPLNDQNPSITATLKEEESQEKINVEGLFYYHVSGLYHVLTKLTRKANAVISKYDEIIAQINQNRTVVYW
;
A
#
# COMPACT_ATOMS: atom_id res chain seq x y z
N MET A 1 -3.81 -7.51 -9.47
CA MET A 1 -4.48 -6.35 -8.85
C MET A 1 -5.90 -6.19 -9.41
N GLU A 2 -6.08 -6.20 -10.74
CA GLU A 2 -7.41 -6.17 -11.38
C GLU A 2 -8.40 -7.24 -10.88
N GLU A 3 -7.94 -8.49 -10.74
CA GLU A 3 -8.77 -9.58 -10.23
C GLU A 3 -9.26 -9.36 -8.79
N TYR A 4 -8.41 -8.80 -7.94
CA TYR A 4 -8.76 -8.44 -6.57
C TYR A 4 -9.85 -7.37 -6.56
N PHE A 5 -9.69 -6.33 -7.38
CA PHE A 5 -10.68 -5.26 -7.49
C PHE A 5 -12.00 -5.71 -8.09
N SER A 6 -11.97 -6.53 -9.14
CA SER A 6 -13.18 -7.06 -9.77
C SER A 6 -13.97 -7.92 -8.79
N THR A 7 -13.27 -8.74 -7.99
CA THR A 7 -13.86 -9.58 -6.94
C THR A 7 -14.48 -8.74 -5.83
N ILE A 8 -13.78 -7.72 -5.33
CA ILE A 8 -14.33 -6.84 -4.28
C ILE A 8 -15.49 -6.00 -4.78
N ARG A 9 -15.42 -5.49 -6.01
CA ARG A 9 -16.55 -4.79 -6.63
C ARG A 9 -17.78 -5.70 -6.72
N LYS A 10 -17.60 -6.95 -7.13
CA LYS A 10 -18.68 -7.95 -7.14
C LYS A 10 -19.21 -8.21 -5.71
N MET A 11 -18.34 -8.32 -4.72
CA MET A 11 -18.71 -8.48 -3.31
C MET A 11 -19.57 -7.31 -2.83
N GLU A 12 -19.14 -6.05 -3.07
CA GLU A 12 -19.89 -4.84 -2.69
C GLU A 12 -21.25 -4.74 -3.38
N GLN A 13 -21.36 -5.17 -4.64
CA GLN A 13 -22.63 -5.20 -5.36
C GLN A 13 -23.58 -6.31 -4.87
N THR A 14 -23.02 -7.40 -4.33
CA THR A 14 -23.79 -8.56 -3.86
C THR A 14 -24.24 -8.37 -2.41
N VAL A 15 -23.37 -7.82 -1.55
CA VAL A 15 -23.63 -7.64 -0.11
C VAL A 15 -24.39 -6.33 0.11
N MET A 16 -25.72 -6.40 -0.05
CA MET A 16 -26.60 -5.24 0.12
C MET A 16 -26.80 -4.83 1.59
N PHE A 17 -26.64 -5.78 2.53
CA PHE A 17 -26.83 -5.56 3.96
C PHE A 17 -25.65 -6.16 4.75
N PRO A 18 -24.52 -5.43 4.87
CA PRO A 18 -23.30 -5.96 5.52
C PRO A 18 -23.51 -6.39 6.97
N SER A 19 -24.48 -5.81 7.69
CA SER A 19 -24.81 -6.20 9.07
C SER A 19 -25.24 -7.66 9.20
N LEU A 20 -25.73 -8.29 8.12
CA LEU A 20 -26.07 -9.71 8.12
C LEU A 20 -24.85 -10.63 8.20
N LEU A 21 -23.65 -10.10 7.97
CA LEU A 21 -22.40 -10.84 8.06
C LEU A 21 -21.84 -10.87 9.50
N GLN A 22 -22.44 -10.11 10.42
CA GLN A 22 -21.99 -10.07 11.82
C GLN A 22 -22.29 -11.40 12.52
N GLY A 23 -21.30 -11.93 13.22
CA GLY A 23 -21.41 -13.24 13.89
C GLY A 23 -21.48 -14.45 12.97
N VAL A 24 -21.31 -14.29 11.64
CA VAL A 24 -21.20 -15.40 10.69
C VAL A 24 -19.73 -15.79 10.55
N THR A 25 -19.38 -17.02 10.91
CA THR A 25 -18.02 -17.55 10.75
C THR A 25 -17.79 -18.00 9.31
N LEU A 26 -16.56 -17.85 8.82
CA LEU A 26 -16.17 -18.41 7.54
C LEU A 26 -16.02 -19.93 7.68
N GLU A 27 -16.88 -20.69 7.00
CA GLU A 27 -16.72 -22.14 6.88
C GLU A 27 -15.50 -22.41 5.99
N GLU A 28 -14.37 -22.80 6.61
CA GLU A 28 -13.11 -23.07 5.91
C GLU A 28 -13.32 -24.16 4.85
N GLN A 29 -13.27 -23.79 3.56
CA GLN A 29 -13.30 -24.76 2.45
C GLN A 29 -11.90 -25.33 2.13
N ASP A 30 -10.87 -25.06 2.94
CA ASP A 30 -9.50 -25.53 2.73
C ASP A 30 -8.83 -25.97 4.04
N GLU A 31 -8.55 -27.27 4.14
CA GLU A 31 -7.94 -27.98 5.29
C GLU A 31 -6.46 -27.59 5.57
N ALA A 32 -5.94 -26.48 5.02
CA ALA A 32 -4.51 -26.16 5.10
C ALA A 32 -4.13 -25.06 6.11
N VAL A 33 -5.08 -24.30 6.67
CA VAL A 33 -4.74 -23.24 7.64
C VAL A 33 -5.77 -23.20 8.77
N LYS A 34 -5.74 -24.20 9.65
CA LYS A 34 -6.39 -24.13 10.96
C LYS A 34 -5.58 -23.20 11.88
N THR A 35 -5.62 -21.90 11.60
CA THR A 35 -5.22 -20.88 12.57
C THR A 35 -6.47 -20.17 13.04
N ASP A 36 -7.10 -20.72 14.10
CA ASP A 36 -8.12 -20.07 14.93
C ASP A 36 -8.90 -18.93 14.25
N SER A 37 -9.55 -19.27 13.13
CA SER A 37 -10.52 -18.41 12.42
C SER A 37 -11.85 -18.33 13.19
N VAL A 38 -11.82 -18.62 14.49
CA VAL A 38 -12.99 -18.80 15.34
C VAL A 38 -13.65 -17.46 15.71
N ASP A 39 -12.96 -16.33 15.54
CA ASP A 39 -13.41 -15.05 16.14
C ASP A 39 -13.52 -13.86 15.18
N LYS A 40 -13.23 -14.04 13.88
CA LYS A 40 -13.43 -12.97 12.89
C LYS A 40 -14.64 -13.32 12.04
N ASP A 41 -15.71 -12.56 12.23
CA ASP A 41 -16.91 -12.73 11.41
C ASP A 41 -16.70 -12.24 9.97
N LEU A 42 -17.59 -12.66 9.07
CA LEU A 42 -17.56 -12.23 7.68
C LEU A 42 -17.65 -10.70 7.53
N TYR A 43 -18.26 -10.00 8.49
CA TYR A 43 -18.32 -8.55 8.50
C TYR A 43 -16.93 -7.91 8.70
N HIS A 44 -16.10 -8.48 9.57
CA HIS A 44 -14.71 -8.07 9.73
C HIS A 44 -13.91 -8.22 8.43
N TYR A 45 -14.02 -9.38 7.76
CA TYR A 45 -13.36 -9.61 6.47
C TYR A 45 -13.88 -8.66 5.37
N PHE A 46 -15.19 -8.45 5.31
CA PHE A 46 -15.81 -7.51 4.38
C PHE A 46 -15.23 -6.09 4.54
N THR A 47 -15.08 -5.64 5.80
CA THR A 47 -14.55 -4.31 6.12
C THR A 47 -13.06 -4.21 5.80
N LEU A 48 -12.27 -5.24 6.14
CA LEU A 48 -10.84 -5.33 5.82
C LEU A 48 -10.58 -5.22 4.31
N LEU A 49 -11.29 -6.02 3.51
CA LEU A 49 -11.14 -6.02 2.05
C LEU A 49 -11.48 -4.65 1.44
N LYS A 50 -12.51 -3.99 1.96
CA LYS A 50 -12.87 -2.63 1.54
C LYS A 50 -11.82 -1.59 1.92
N SER A 51 -11.26 -1.67 3.13
CA SER A 51 -10.19 -0.78 3.59
C SER A 51 -8.99 -0.84 2.65
N ILE A 52 -8.51 -2.06 2.35
CA ILE A 52 -7.37 -2.26 1.45
C ILE A 52 -7.69 -1.75 0.04
N LYS A 53 -8.87 -2.06 -0.53
CA LYS A 53 -9.30 -1.51 -1.83
C LYS A 53 -9.25 0.03 -1.84
N MET A 54 -9.78 0.68 -0.82
CA MET A 54 -9.80 2.15 -0.72
C MET A 54 -8.39 2.75 -0.70
N VAL A 55 -7.45 2.14 0.03
CA VAL A 55 -6.04 2.58 0.04
C VAL A 55 -5.40 2.48 -1.33
N VAL A 56 -5.72 1.43 -2.09
CA VAL A 56 -5.15 1.25 -3.44
C VAL A 56 -5.80 2.20 -4.45
N GLU A 57 -7.12 2.42 -4.37
CA GLU A 57 -7.86 3.30 -5.29
C GLU A 57 -7.59 4.79 -5.05
N SER A 58 -7.39 5.22 -3.79
CA SER A 58 -7.12 6.62 -3.45
C SER A 58 -5.73 7.12 -3.87
N GLY A 59 -4.90 6.25 -4.45
CA GLY A 59 -3.50 6.52 -4.70
C GLY A 59 -2.72 6.44 -3.38
N LEU A 60 -1.52 5.86 -3.45
CA LEU A 60 -0.70 5.52 -2.29
C LEU A 60 -0.19 6.80 -1.60
N VAL A 61 -1.04 7.49 -0.84
CA VAL A 61 -0.64 8.63 0.00
C VAL A 61 -0.09 8.07 1.30
N PRO A 62 1.16 8.36 1.68
CA PRO A 62 1.70 7.94 2.96
C PRO A 62 0.91 8.60 4.07
N LEU A 63 0.32 7.80 4.94
CA LEU A 63 -0.23 8.23 6.23
C LEU A 63 0.95 8.43 7.19
N ASN A 64 1.86 9.36 6.87
CA ASN A 64 3.10 9.56 7.63
C ASN A 64 2.97 10.48 8.84
N ASP A 65 1.87 11.21 9.03
CA ASP A 65 1.83 12.25 10.08
C ASP A 65 0.91 11.93 11.27
N GLN A 66 0.42 10.70 11.41
CA GLN A 66 -0.27 10.27 12.63
C GLN A 66 0.25 8.90 13.12
N ASN A 67 1.03 8.95 14.20
CA ASN A 67 1.47 7.85 15.07
C ASN A 67 2.80 7.16 14.73
N PRO A 68 3.92 7.58 15.38
CA PRO A 68 5.17 6.82 15.43
C PRO A 68 5.08 5.50 16.24
N SER A 69 3.87 5.07 16.62
CA SER A 69 3.67 3.87 17.45
C SER A 69 3.78 2.56 16.66
N ILE A 70 3.59 2.56 15.34
CA ILE A 70 3.53 1.31 14.55
C ILE A 70 4.93 0.82 14.15
N THR A 71 5.90 1.73 14.02
CA THR A 71 7.28 1.37 13.62
C THR A 71 8.12 0.83 14.79
N ALA A 72 7.71 1.05 16.04
CA ALA A 72 8.41 0.55 17.23
C ALA A 72 7.98 -0.87 17.63
N THR A 73 6.76 -1.30 17.29
CA THR A 73 6.20 -2.60 17.73
C THR A 73 6.78 -3.82 16.99
N LEU A 74 7.49 -3.63 15.86
CA LEU A 74 7.94 -4.76 15.03
C LEU A 74 9.37 -5.24 15.33
N LYS A 75 10.02 -4.77 16.40
CA LYS A 75 11.39 -5.21 16.76
C LYS A 75 11.49 -6.10 17.99
N GLU A 76 10.43 -6.26 18.76
CA GLU A 76 10.40 -7.14 19.92
C GLU A 76 9.02 -7.77 20.00
N GLU A 77 8.80 -8.89 19.30
CA GLU A 77 7.77 -9.89 19.65
C GLU A 77 7.93 -11.12 18.74
N GLU A 78 8.87 -11.97 19.15
CA GLU A 78 9.06 -13.33 18.67
C GLU A 78 8.00 -14.25 19.31
N SER A 79 6.72 -13.97 19.06
CA SER A 79 5.59 -14.72 19.62
C SER A 79 4.39 -14.74 18.68
N GLN A 80 4.52 -15.40 17.52
CA GLN A 80 3.41 -15.92 16.68
C GLN A 80 2.08 -15.14 16.75
N GLU A 81 2.14 -13.82 16.62
CA GLU A 81 0.96 -12.97 16.70
C GLU A 81 0.43 -12.80 15.28
N LYS A 82 -0.52 -13.68 14.93
CA LYS A 82 -1.56 -13.54 13.90
C LYS A 82 -1.30 -12.37 12.94
N ILE A 83 -0.49 -12.58 11.91
CA ILE A 83 -0.06 -11.55 10.95
C ILE A 83 -1.26 -10.71 10.51
N ASN A 84 -1.33 -9.45 10.96
CA ASN A 84 -2.36 -8.52 10.53
C ASN A 84 -2.13 -8.18 9.05
N VAL A 85 -2.87 -8.84 8.16
CA VAL A 85 -2.76 -8.68 6.70
C VAL A 85 -2.91 -7.23 6.27
N GLU A 86 -3.76 -6.45 6.95
CA GLU A 86 -3.92 -5.02 6.70
C GLU A 86 -2.63 -4.24 6.99
N GLY A 87 -2.02 -4.50 8.16
CA GLY A 87 -0.78 -3.87 8.57
C GLY A 87 0.38 -4.25 7.67
N LEU A 88 0.46 -5.51 7.24
CA LEU A 88 1.48 -5.98 6.29
C LEU A 88 1.34 -5.30 4.93
N PHE A 89 0.11 -5.21 4.42
CA PHE A 89 -0.19 -4.48 3.18
C PHE A 89 0.27 -3.02 3.27
N TYR A 90 -0.11 -2.33 4.36
CA TYR A 90 0.26 -0.94 4.60
C TYR A 90 1.77 -0.75 4.68
N TYR A 91 2.48 -1.64 5.37
CA TYR A 91 3.94 -1.62 5.49
C TYR A 91 4.61 -1.72 4.11
N HIS A 92 4.21 -2.68 3.28
CA HIS A 92 4.81 -2.88 1.96
C HIS A 92 4.54 -1.71 1.02
N VAL A 93 3.31 -1.21 0.98
CA VAL A 93 2.92 -0.04 0.18
C VAL A 93 3.71 1.19 0.58
N SER A 94 3.83 1.45 1.88
CA SER A 94 4.59 2.59 2.41
C SER A 94 6.07 2.48 2.07
N GLY A 95 6.65 1.28 2.18
CA GLY A 95 8.03 1.01 1.78
C GLY A 95 8.26 1.28 0.29
N LEU A 96 7.36 0.80 -0.57
CA LEU A 96 7.43 1.03 -2.01
C LEU A 96 7.34 2.52 -2.35
N TYR A 97 6.40 3.26 -1.74
CA TYR A 97 6.27 4.70 -1.92
C TYR A 97 7.58 5.43 -1.59
N HIS A 98 8.22 5.08 -0.47
CA HIS A 98 9.47 5.71 -0.04
C HIS A 98 10.60 5.47 -1.05
N VAL A 99 10.70 4.25 -1.58
CA VAL A 99 11.67 3.90 -2.62
C VAL A 99 11.42 4.73 -3.87
N LEU A 100 10.18 4.78 -4.36
CA LEU A 100 9.81 5.55 -5.55
C LEU A 100 10.11 7.03 -5.35
N THR A 101 9.77 7.62 -4.20
CA THR A 101 10.09 9.02 -3.87
C THR A 101 11.59 9.30 -3.94
N LYS A 102 12.43 8.40 -3.43
CA LYS A 102 13.90 8.54 -3.52
C LYS A 102 14.38 8.46 -4.97
N LEU A 103 13.83 7.54 -5.77
CA LEU A 103 14.19 7.39 -7.17
C LEU A 103 13.76 8.62 -8.00
N THR A 104 12.57 9.15 -7.77
CA THR A 104 12.08 10.39 -8.39
C THR A 104 13.02 11.57 -8.10
N ARG A 105 13.49 11.73 -6.86
CA ARG A 105 14.48 12.76 -6.51
C ARG A 105 15.79 12.60 -7.27
N LYS A 106 16.29 11.36 -7.40
CA LYS A 106 17.49 11.06 -8.20
C LYS A 106 17.29 11.38 -9.68
N ALA A 107 16.14 11.01 -10.25
CA ALA A 107 15.80 11.33 -11.63
C ALA A 107 15.77 12.84 -11.87
N ASN A 108 15.13 13.60 -10.98
CA ASN A 108 15.13 15.06 -11.05
C ASN A 108 16.53 15.66 -10.98
N ALA A 109 17.41 15.12 -10.12
CA ALA A 109 18.80 15.59 -10.06
C ALA A 109 19.56 15.33 -11.39
N VAL A 110 19.31 14.18 -12.03
CA VAL A 110 19.87 13.88 -13.36
C VAL A 110 19.36 14.86 -14.41
N ILE A 111 18.04 15.12 -14.44
CA ILE A 111 17.41 16.07 -15.37
C ILE A 111 18.02 17.47 -15.18
N SER A 112 18.06 17.98 -13.94
CA SER A 112 18.63 19.30 -13.65
C SER A 112 20.10 19.40 -14.06
N LYS A 113 20.88 18.33 -13.88
CA LYS A 113 22.29 18.36 -14.27
C LYS A 113 22.50 18.29 -15.78
N TYR A 114 21.65 17.56 -16.49
CA TYR A 114 21.63 17.56 -17.94
C TYR A 114 21.29 18.97 -18.49
N ASP A 115 20.26 19.60 -17.94
CA ASP A 115 19.86 20.95 -18.35
C ASP A 115 21.00 21.97 -18.15
N GLU A 116 21.73 21.87 -17.02
CA GLU A 116 22.90 22.70 -16.75
C GLU A 116 24.01 22.51 -17.80
N ILE A 117 24.30 21.26 -18.18
CA ILE A 117 25.30 20.94 -19.22
C ILE A 117 24.90 21.56 -20.57
N ILE A 118 23.62 21.41 -20.96
CA ILE A 118 23.11 22.01 -22.21
C ILE A 118 23.21 23.53 -22.18
N ALA A 119 22.88 24.16 -21.05
CA ALA A 119 23.03 25.61 -20.86
C ALA A 119 24.49 26.05 -21.04
N GLN A 120 25.44 25.36 -20.42
CA GLN A 120 26.87 25.67 -20.52
C GLN A 120 27.40 25.52 -21.95
N ILE A 121 26.99 24.48 -22.67
CA ILE A 121 27.39 24.29 -24.09
C ILE A 121 26.91 25.45 -24.95
N ASN A 122 25.68 25.91 -24.74
CA ASN A 122 25.11 27.03 -25.50
C ASN A 122 25.83 28.35 -25.20
N GLN A 123 26.17 28.60 -23.94
CA GLN A 123 26.96 29.77 -23.53
C GLN A 123 28.38 29.75 -24.12
N ASN A 124 29.04 28.59 -24.13
CA ASN A 124 30.38 28.47 -24.71
C ASN A 124 30.38 28.66 -26.24
N ARG A 125 29.30 28.31 -26.94
CA ARG A 125 29.16 28.57 -28.38
C ARG A 125 28.96 30.04 -28.72
N THR A 126 28.28 30.81 -27.88
CA THR A 126 28.06 32.26 -28.13
C THR A 126 29.32 33.10 -27.88
N VAL A 127 30.28 32.62 -27.08
CA VAL A 127 31.55 33.33 -26.83
C VAL A 127 32.54 33.23 -28.00
N VAL A 128 32.40 32.23 -28.90
CA VAL A 128 33.35 31.97 -30.00
C VAL A 128 33.10 32.83 -31.25
N TYR A 129 32.08 33.69 -31.24
CA TYR A 129 31.76 34.60 -32.34
C TYR A 129 32.08 36.07 -32.02
N TRP A 130 33.33 36.40 -31.67
CA TRP A 130 33.81 37.79 -31.62
C TRP A 130 35.29 37.87 -32.01
#